data_AF-A0A0A9E8L0-F1
#
_entry.id   AF-A0A0A9E8L0-F1
#
_cell.length_a   1.000
_cell.length_b   1.000
_cell.length_c   1.000
_cell.angle_alpha   90.00
_cell.angle_beta   90.00
_cell.angle_gamma   90.00
#
_symmetry.space_group_name_H-M   'P 1'
#
loop_
_entity.id
_entity.type
_entity.pdbx_description
1 polymer ?
#
loop_
_entity_poly.entity_id
_entity_poly.type
_entity_poly.pdbx_seq_one_letter_code
_entity_poly.pdbx_strand_id
1 'polypeptide(L)'
;MEDILTEAMFEIPDAREGKEKIIAVLVDEESVGPLHRRGCGAKIFRDDGALELYVYQNNIKLPGLIQSNPRRSRIFRICLLVALSATKLWIYQTFPCFSSIYEWIVLMLCKANIFTQ
;
A
#
# COMPACT_ATOMS: atom_id res chain seq x y z
N MET A 1 26.42 25.42 31.27
CA MET A 1 26.17 25.85 29.87
C MET A 1 26.10 24.66 28.91
N GLU A 2 26.48 23.46 29.35
CA GLU A 2 26.38 22.23 28.55
C GLU A 2 24.97 21.60 28.61
N ASP A 3 24.21 21.83 29.69
CA ASP A 3 22.88 21.21 29.89
C ASP A 3 21.81 21.64 28.86
N ILE A 4 21.90 22.87 28.35
CA ILE A 4 20.92 23.44 27.40
C ILE A 4 21.15 22.89 25.98
N LEU A 5 22.38 22.50 25.65
CA LEU A 5 22.71 21.93 24.33
C LEU A 5 22.28 20.46 24.22
N THR A 6 22.20 19.74 25.34
CA THR A 6 21.71 18.36 25.40
C THR A 6 20.19 18.29 25.27
N GLU A 7 19.47 19.24 25.87
CA GLU A 7 17.99 19.30 25.81
C GLU A 7 17.46 19.71 24.43
N ALA A 8 18.31 20.34 23.60
CA ALA A 8 18.01 20.74 22.23
C ALA A 8 18.53 19.74 21.17
N MET A 9 18.93 18.53 21.58
CA MET A 9 19.11 17.43 20.62
C MET A 9 17.76 17.13 19.99
N PHE A 10 17.54 17.71 18.81
CA PHE A 10 16.42 17.40 17.94
C PHE A 10 16.41 15.89 17.73
N GLU A 11 15.53 15.17 18.43
CA GLU A 11 15.22 13.78 18.11
C GLU A 11 14.80 13.80 16.64
N ILE A 12 15.71 13.37 15.76
CA ILE A 12 15.36 13.00 14.41
C ILE A 12 14.34 11.88 14.64
N PRO A 13 13.05 12.09 14.35
CA PRO A 13 12.08 11.03 14.53
C PRO A 13 12.63 9.87 13.72
N ASP A 14 12.88 8.74 14.39
CA ASP A 14 13.43 7.54 13.78
C ASP A 14 12.91 7.44 12.35
N ALA A 15 13.77 7.12 11.40
CA ALA A 15 13.36 6.79 10.04
C ALA A 15 12.54 5.49 10.14
N ARG A 16 11.31 5.59 10.64
CA ARG A 16 10.43 4.46 10.89
C ARG A 16 10.12 3.90 9.53
N GLU A 17 10.69 2.74 9.23
CA GLU A 17 10.47 2.07 7.97
C GLU A 17 9.04 1.53 7.91
N GLY A 18 8.40 1.64 6.75
CA GLY A 18 7.02 1.20 6.53
C GLY A 18 5.97 2.29 6.80
N LYS A 19 4.77 1.88 7.25
CA LYS A 19 3.56 2.73 7.33
C LYS A 19 3.67 3.90 8.32
N GLU A 20 4.68 3.89 9.18
CA GLU A 20 4.90 4.98 10.14
C GLU A 20 5.77 6.11 9.58
N LYS A 21 6.34 5.94 8.37
CA LYS A 21 7.17 6.94 7.71
C LYS A 21 6.39 8.24 7.49
N ILE A 22 6.94 9.35 7.98
CA ILE A 22 6.43 10.70 7.68
C ILE A 22 6.86 11.05 6.26
N ILE A 23 5.90 11.39 5.40
CA ILE A 23 6.15 11.72 3.98
C ILE A 23 5.97 13.21 3.69
N ALA A 24 5.18 13.91 4.51
CA ALA A 24 4.97 15.35 4.36
C ALA A 24 4.55 15.99 5.69
N VAL A 25 4.89 17.26 5.84
CA VAL A 25 4.43 18.11 6.95
C VAL A 25 3.87 19.37 6.32
N LEU A 26 2.61 19.66 6.60
CA LEU A 26 1.91 20.86 6.15
C LEU A 26 1.88 21.88 7.28
N VAL A 27 2.38 23.08 6.96
CA VAL A 27 2.31 24.25 7.83
C VAL A 27 1.42 25.26 7.14
N ASP A 28 0.22 25.47 7.69
CA ASP A 28 -0.73 26.48 7.22
C ASP A 28 -0.81 27.66 8.23
N GLU A 29 -1.62 28.67 7.91
CA GLU A 29 -1.80 29.84 8.78
C GLU A 29 -2.38 29.45 10.16
N GLU A 30 -3.22 28.42 10.19
CA GLU A 30 -3.76 27.81 11.42
C GLU A 30 -2.66 27.15 12.26
N SER A 31 -1.68 26.52 11.61
CA SER A 31 -0.52 25.93 12.25
C SER A 31 0.36 26.95 12.97
N VAL A 32 0.59 28.11 12.35
CA VAL A 32 1.44 29.18 12.90
C VAL A 32 0.68 30.00 13.93
N GLY A 33 -0.61 30.21 13.70
CA GLY A 33 -1.47 31.04 14.53
C GLY A 33 -1.23 32.54 14.32
N PRO A 34 -2.17 33.40 14.78
CA PRO A 34 -2.01 34.84 14.69
C PRO A 34 -0.88 35.34 15.59
N LEU A 35 -0.29 36.49 15.27
CA LEU A 35 0.82 37.16 15.98
C LEU A 35 0.71 37.22 17.52
N HIS A 36 -0.48 37.05 18.10
CA HIS A 36 -0.74 37.13 19.54
C HIS A 36 -1.24 35.83 20.18
N ARG A 37 -1.33 34.72 19.42
CA ARG A 37 -1.73 33.41 19.96
C ARG A 37 -0.87 32.31 19.38
N ARG A 38 -0.56 31.32 20.20
CA ARG A 38 0.12 30.11 19.74
C ARG A 38 -0.79 29.36 18.76
N GLY A 39 -0.27 29.06 17.57
CA GLY A 39 -0.95 28.19 16.61
C GLY A 39 -1.03 26.75 17.07
N CYS A 40 -1.74 25.93 16.30
CA CYS A 40 -1.97 24.52 16.60
C CYS A 40 -0.80 23.60 16.20
N GLY A 41 0.26 24.14 15.60
CA GLY A 41 1.37 23.36 15.06
C GLY A 41 1.04 22.72 13.70
N ALA A 42 1.94 21.88 13.19
CA ALA A 42 1.86 21.37 11.82
C ALA A 42 1.00 20.10 11.66
N LYS A 43 0.40 19.93 10.48
CA LYS A 43 -0.28 18.68 10.07
C LYS A 43 0.75 17.71 9.49
N ILE A 44 0.94 16.56 10.13
CA ILE A 44 1.92 15.55 9.71
C ILE A 44 1.21 14.45 8.93
N PHE A 45 1.68 14.16 7.71
CA PHE A 45 1.18 13.09 6.85
C PHE A 45 2.17 11.92 6.79
N ARG A 46 1.63 10.71 6.94
CA ARG A 46 2.37 9.46 6.86
C ARG A 46 2.14 8.76 5.51
N ASP A 47 2.93 7.74 5.22
CA ASP A 47 2.81 6.91 4.02
C ASP A 47 1.61 5.94 4.09
N ASP A 48 0.42 6.49 4.31
CA ASP A 48 -0.87 5.76 4.40
C ASP A 48 -1.93 6.29 3.42
N GLY A 49 -1.55 7.26 2.59
CA GLY A 49 -2.43 7.95 1.64
C GLY A 49 -3.27 9.07 2.24
N ALA A 50 -3.05 9.46 3.50
CA ALA A 50 -3.72 10.62 4.11
C ALA A 50 -3.39 11.93 3.38
N LEU A 51 -2.16 12.07 2.86
CA LEU A 51 -1.75 13.25 2.09
C LEU A 51 -2.57 13.40 0.80
N GLU A 52 -2.72 12.32 0.02
CA GLU A 52 -3.45 12.36 -1.25
C GLU A 52 -4.94 12.66 -1.02
N LEU A 53 -5.53 12.10 0.05
CA LEU A 53 -6.89 12.40 0.47
C LEU A 53 -7.06 13.88 0.83
N TYR A 54 -6.14 14.44 1.61
CA TYR A 54 -6.19 15.84 2.01
C TYR A 54 -6.06 16.79 0.80
N VAL A 55 -5.10 16.51 -0.09
CA VAL A 55 -4.88 17.29 -1.32
C VAL A 55 -6.10 17.23 -2.24
N TYR A 56 -6.73 16.06 -2.37
CA TYR A 56 -7.96 15.88 -3.14
C TYR A 56 -9.14 16.64 -2.52
N GLN A 57 -9.36 16.53 -1.20
CA GLN A 57 -10.47 17.19 -0.52
C GLN A 57 -10.36 18.71 -0.54
N ASN A 58 -9.15 19.24 -0.41
CA ASN A 58 -8.89 20.67 -0.37
C ASN A 58 -8.55 21.27 -1.75
N ASN A 59 -8.61 20.48 -2.82
CA ASN A 59 -8.26 20.89 -4.19
C ASN A 59 -6.87 21.58 -4.30
N ILE A 60 -5.92 21.13 -3.48
CA ILE A 60 -4.57 21.71 -3.46
C ILE A 60 -3.81 21.15 -4.67
N LYS A 61 -3.13 22.03 -5.42
CA LYS A 61 -2.20 21.62 -6.48
C LYS A 61 -0.79 21.64 -5.92
N LEU A 62 -0.26 20.47 -5.59
CA LEU A 62 1.14 20.33 -5.19
C LEU A 62 1.99 19.94 -6.41
N PRO A 63 3.04 20.70 -6.74
CA PRO A 63 3.97 20.32 -7.80
C PRO A 63 4.67 19.02 -7.39
N GLY A 64 4.61 17.99 -8.24
CA GLY A 64 5.27 16.69 -8.02
C GLY A 64 4.40 15.58 -7.43
N LEU A 65 3.16 15.87 -7.00
CA LEU A 65 2.20 14.83 -6.62
C LEU A 65 1.26 14.52 -7.80
N ILE A 66 1.27 13.27 -8.26
CA ILE A 66 0.24 12.79 -9.20
C ILE A 66 -1.07 12.78 -8.42
N GLN A 67 -1.98 13.70 -8.76
CA GLN A 67 -3.30 13.81 -8.15
C GLN A 67 -4.16 12.60 -8.57
N SER A 68 -3.89 11.46 -7.93
CA SER A 68 -4.63 10.23 -8.17
C SER A 68 -5.96 10.31 -7.42
N ASN A 69 -7.06 9.96 -8.09
CA ASN A 69 -8.37 9.98 -7.42
C ASN A 69 -8.43 8.82 -6.42
N PRO A 70 -8.57 9.08 -5.11
CA PRO A 70 -8.56 8.04 -4.08
C PRO A 70 -9.71 7.04 -4.26
N ARG A 71 -10.84 7.47 -4.85
CA ARG A 71 -11.95 6.56 -5.22
C ARG A 71 -11.54 5.57 -6.30
N ARG A 72 -10.72 5.99 -7.26
CA ARG A 72 -10.21 5.13 -8.34
C ARG A 72 -9.24 4.07 -7.81
N SER A 73 -8.42 4.41 -6.80
CA SER A 73 -7.52 3.45 -6.14
C SER A 73 -8.28 2.32 -5.43
N ARG A 74 -9.37 2.65 -4.70
CA ARG A 74 -10.23 1.62 -4.08
C ARG A 74 -10.92 0.74 -5.10
N ILE A 75 -11.48 1.32 -6.16
CA ILE A 75 -12.14 0.56 -7.23
C ILE A 75 -11.13 -0.40 -7.87
N PHE A 76 -9.92 0.07 -8.19
CA PHE A 76 -8.88 -0.79 -8.78
C PHE A 76 -8.50 -1.96 -7.86
N ARG A 77 -8.35 -1.72 -6.55
CA ARG A 77 -8.09 -2.79 -5.57
C ARG A 77 -9.24 -3.80 -5.50
N ILE A 78 -10.49 -3.35 -5.48
CA ILE A 78 -11.66 -4.24 -5.46
C ILE A 78 -11.72 -5.06 -6.76
N CYS A 79 -11.56 -4.42 -7.92
CA CYS A 79 -11.53 -5.10 -9.21
C CYS A 79 -10.39 -6.14 -9.29
N LEU A 80 -9.20 -5.81 -8.77
CA LEU A 80 -8.07 -6.73 -8.73
C LEU A 80 -8.36 -7.95 -7.85
N LEU A 81 -8.96 -7.75 -6.67
CA LEU A 81 -9.37 -8.82 -5.77
C LEU A 81 -10.42 -9.73 -6.42
N VAL A 82 -11.40 -9.14 -7.11
CA VAL A 82 -12.42 -9.90 -7.85
C VAL A 82 -11.77 -10.72 -8.97
N ALA A 83 -10.86 -10.13 -9.74
CA ALA A 83 -10.12 -10.84 -10.79
C ALA A 83 -9.30 -12.01 -10.25
N LEU A 84 -8.58 -11.81 -9.13
CA LEU A 84 -7.82 -12.87 -8.45
C LEU A 84 -8.71 -13.97 -7.88
N SER A 85 -9.92 -13.64 -7.41
CA SER A 85 -10.88 -14.65 -6.95
C SER A 85 -11.44 -15.47 -8.11
N ALA A 86 -11.72 -14.84 -9.25
CA ALA A 86 -12.22 -15.50 -10.44
C ALA A 86 -11.17 -16.44 -11.06
N THR A 87 -9.90 -16.04 -11.09
CA THR A 87 -8.81 -16.94 -11.54
C THR A 87 -8.62 -18.11 -10.59
N LYS A 88 -8.74 -17.89 -9.27
CA LYS A 88 -8.67 -18.97 -8.28
C LYS A 88 -9.83 -19.97 -8.45
N LEU A 89 -11.05 -19.47 -8.70
CA LEU A 89 -12.22 -20.31 -8.98
C LEU A 89 -12.07 -21.11 -10.28
N TRP A 90 -11.52 -20.48 -11.32
CA TRP A 90 -11.25 -21.13 -12.60
C TRP A 90 -10.25 -22.29 -12.46
N ILE A 91 -9.19 -22.10 -11.66
CA ILE A 91 -8.21 -23.16 -11.33
C ILE A 91 -8.88 -24.34 -10.61
N TYR A 92 -9.75 -24.09 -9.63
CA TYR A 92 -10.49 -25.16 -8.94
C TYR A 92 -11.43 -25.92 -9.88
N GLN A 93 -12.03 -25.23 -10.85
CA GLN A 93 -12.98 -25.84 -11.77
C GLN A 93 -12.29 -26.66 -12.89
N THR A 94 -11.06 -26.32 -13.28
CA THR A 94 -10.26 -27.11 -14.24
C THR A 94 -9.50 -28.28 -13.61
N PHE A 95 -9.32 -28.28 -12.29
CA PHE A 95 -8.63 -29.34 -11.55
C PHE A 95 -9.19 -30.77 -11.77
N PRO A 96 -10.51 -31.02 -11.80
CA PRO A 96 -11.04 -32.37 -12.05
C PRO A 96 -10.71 -32.89 -13.46
N CYS A 97 -10.66 -32.01 -14.47
CA CYS A 97 -10.27 -32.39 -15.83
C CYS A 97 -8.79 -32.78 -15.91
N PHE A 98 -7.92 -32.05 -15.20
CA PHE A 98 -6.50 -32.42 -15.11
C PHE A 98 -6.31 -33.76 -14.40
N SER A 99 -7.04 -34.03 -13.32
CA SER A 99 -6.95 -35.33 -12.63
C SER A 99 -7.26 -36.50 -13.56
N SER A 100 -8.30 -36.36 -14.39
CA SER A 100 -8.69 -37.41 -15.34
C SER A 100 -7.67 -37.60 -16.47
N ILE A 101 -7.03 -36.51 -16.93
CA ILE A 101 -5.95 -36.56 -17.92
C ILE A 101 -4.68 -37.18 -17.31
N TYR A 102 -4.32 -36.82 -16.08
CA TYR A 102 -3.17 -37.39 -15.38
C TYR A 102 -3.35 -38.88 -15.11
N GLU A 103 -4.54 -39.33 -14.66
CA GLU A 103 -4.81 -40.77 -14.51
C GLU A 103 -4.68 -41.51 -15.85
N TRP A 104 -5.19 -40.93 -16.94
CA TRP A 104 -5.07 -41.54 -18.27
C TRP A 104 -3.62 -41.60 -18.75
N ILE A 105 -2.82 -40.55 -18.52
CA ILE A 105 -1.38 -40.52 -18.84
C ILE A 105 -0.63 -41.56 -18.01
N VAL A 106 -0.90 -41.65 -16.70
CA VAL A 106 -0.29 -42.65 -15.80
C VAL A 106 -0.67 -44.07 -16.24
N LEU A 107 -1.93 -44.32 -16.58
CA LEU A 107 -2.39 -45.61 -17.11
C LEU A 107 -1.75 -45.94 -18.46
N MET A 108 -1.62 -44.97 -19.36
CA MET A 108 -0.93 -45.14 -20.65
C MET A 108 0.55 -45.46 -20.45
N LEU A 109 1.24 -44.79 -19.52
CA LEU A 109 2.65 -45.05 -19.19
C LEU A 109 2.84 -46.41 -18.50
N CYS A 110 1.95 -46.80 -17.58
CA CYS A 110 1.96 -48.14 -16.96
C CYS A 110 1.69 -49.24 -17.99
N LYS A 111 0.77 -49.02 -18.93
CA LYS A 111 0.41 -49.98 -19.99
C LYS A 111 1.47 -50.09 -21.08
N ALA A 112 2.25 -49.03 -21.31
CA ALA A 112 3.38 -49.01 -22.24
C ALA A 112 4.66 -49.67 -21.68
N ASN A 113 4.68 -50.09 -20.41
CA ASN A 113 5.79 -50.81 -19.77
C ASN A 113 7.18 -50.18 -20.00
N ILE A 114 7.32 -48.88 -19.73
CA ILE A 114 8.62 -48.17 -19.76
C ILE A 114 9.32 -48.17 -18.38
N PHE A 115 8.74 -48.83 -17.37
CA PHE A 115 9.32 -48.89 -16.00
C PHE A 115 9.65 -50.31 -15.52
N THR A 116 9.98 -51.22 -16.44
CA THR A 116 10.71 -52.45 -16.09
C THR A 116 11.94 -52.61 -16.97
N GLN A 117 13.01 -51.90 -16.60
CA GLN A 117 14.37 -52.43 -16.65
C GLN A 117 15.11 -52.00 -15.39
#